data_AF-A0A9E6MSS7-F1
#
_entry.id   AF-A0A9E6MSS7-F1
#
_cell.length_a   1.000
_cell.length_b   1.000
_cell.length_c   1.000
_cell.angle_alpha   90.00
_cell.angle_beta   90.00
_cell.angle_gamma   90.00
#
_symmetry.space_group_name_H-M   'P 1'
#
loop_
_entity.id
_entity.type
_entity.pdbx_description
1 polymer ?
#
loop_
_entity_poly.entity_id
_entity_poly.type
_entity_poly.pdbx_seq_one_letter_code
_entity_poly.pdbx_strand_id
1 'polypeptide(L)'
;MATARREKIALCIFALLILGSLGGLLWYLVAGHSWNVAATNIDDTFGSMAGYNVVLYEGSEELDEKRHQKASLKTLEKESGAVKDEKPSAASAAKASALPLTIENVEESYEEKDASAFVLDIENPLLYQEGTILRRGDKRFGVISVETVADRPDLREAVKEFEAAAVDMVIAIAPKKGLVKGVDGIDVAICTEELDLLAMGKTIDATLYVAPPEHGSVGAILVSPSNVVSAKVITEL
;
A
#
# COMPACT_ATOMS: atom_id res chain seq x y z
N MET A 1 40.76 1.77 43.09
CA MET A 1 40.04 0.51 42.78
C MET A 1 38.54 0.68 42.49
N ALA A 2 37.84 1.68 43.05
CA ALA A 2 36.39 1.85 42.83
C ALA A 2 35.99 2.33 41.42
N THR A 3 36.84 3.12 40.73
CA THR A 3 36.59 3.65 39.38
C THR A 3 36.61 2.56 38.31
N ALA A 4 37.62 1.68 38.33
CA ALA A 4 37.74 0.55 37.40
C ALA A 4 36.55 -0.44 37.46
N ARG A 5 35.88 -0.55 38.60
CA ARG A 5 34.66 -1.39 38.75
C ARG A 5 33.44 -0.72 38.11
N ARG A 6 33.31 0.61 38.22
CA ARG A 6 32.22 1.39 37.61
C ARG A 6 32.35 1.44 36.09
N GLU A 7 33.58 1.57 35.59
CA GLU A 7 33.88 1.53 34.15
C GLU A 7 33.53 0.18 33.52
N LYS A 8 33.90 -0.94 34.16
CA LYS A 8 33.52 -2.29 33.71
C LYS A 8 32.00 -2.49 33.68
N ILE A 9 31.29 -1.96 34.68
CA ILE A 9 29.82 -2.02 34.73
C ILE A 9 29.22 -1.19 33.60
N ALA A 10 29.71 0.04 33.37
CA ALA A 10 29.25 0.90 32.29
C ALA A 10 29.47 0.25 30.91
N LEU A 11 30.62 -0.41 30.73
CA LEU A 11 30.96 -1.10 29.48
C LEU A 11 30.06 -2.32 29.23
N CYS A 12 29.73 -3.09 30.27
CA CYS A 12 28.73 -4.15 30.18
C CYS A 12 27.33 -3.62 29.83
N ILE A 13 26.88 -2.53 30.48
CA ILE A 13 25.58 -1.93 30.20
C ILE A 13 25.54 -1.42 28.75
N PHE A 14 26.61 -0.75 28.30
CA PHE A 14 26.71 -0.25 26.94
C PHE A 14 26.68 -1.38 25.90
N ALA A 15 27.39 -2.48 26.14
CA ALA A 15 27.35 -3.65 25.28
C ALA A 15 25.96 -4.30 25.23
N LEU A 16 25.25 -4.38 26.38
CA LEU A 16 23.87 -4.88 26.43
C LEU A 16 22.90 -3.98 25.69
N LEU A 17 23.06 -2.65 25.77
CA LEU A 17 22.23 -1.70 25.03
C LEU A 17 22.47 -1.81 23.52
N ILE A 18 23.71 -1.98 23.07
CA ILE A 18 24.03 -2.21 21.66
C ILE A 18 23.42 -3.52 21.17
N LEU A 19 23.61 -4.61 21.91
CA LEU A 19 23.06 -5.92 21.51
C LEU A 19 21.52 -5.91 21.52
N GLY A 20 20.92 -5.24 22.50
CA GLY A 20 19.47 -5.06 22.58
C GLY A 20 18.92 -4.22 21.43
N SER A 21 19.58 -3.11 21.07
CA SER A 21 19.16 -2.29 19.94
C SER A 21 19.35 -3.00 18.60
N LEU A 22 20.48 -3.71 18.42
CA LEU A 22 20.74 -4.49 17.21
C LEU A 22 19.72 -5.63 17.06
N GLY A 23 19.40 -6.31 18.16
CA GLY A 23 18.37 -7.37 18.20
C GLY A 23 16.98 -6.83 17.90
N GLY A 24 16.62 -5.67 18.47
CA GLY A 24 15.36 -4.99 18.16
C GLY A 24 15.25 -4.58 16.69
N LEU A 25 16.35 -4.08 16.10
CA LEU A 25 16.40 -3.72 14.69
C LEU A 25 16.28 -4.96 13.78
N LEU A 26 17.01 -6.03 14.09
CA LEU A 26 16.91 -7.31 13.37
C LEU A 26 15.48 -7.88 13.45
N TRP A 27 14.85 -7.82 14.62
CA TRP A 27 13.46 -8.24 14.80
C TRP A 27 12.50 -7.39 13.97
N TYR A 28 12.68 -6.07 13.97
CA TYR A 28 11.88 -5.12 13.19
C TYR A 28 11.92 -5.44 11.68
N LEU A 29 13.11 -5.77 11.16
CA LEU A 29 13.27 -6.19 9.76
C LEU A 29 12.59 -7.54 9.47
N VAL A 30 12.74 -8.52 10.35
CA VAL A 30 12.12 -9.86 10.21
C VAL A 30 10.58 -9.79 10.35
N ALA A 31 10.07 -8.84 11.13
CA ALA A 31 8.63 -8.59 11.28
C ALA A 31 7.98 -7.97 10.02
N GLY A 32 8.75 -7.78 8.93
CA GLY A 32 8.24 -7.36 7.63
C GLY A 32 8.26 -5.85 7.40
N HIS A 33 8.83 -5.06 8.32
CA HIS A 33 9.09 -3.65 8.08
C HIS A 33 10.42 -3.51 7.34
N SER A 34 10.37 -3.26 6.03
CA SER A 34 11.59 -3.07 5.25
C SER A 34 12.13 -1.66 5.46
N TRP A 35 13.44 -1.56 5.70
CA TRP A 35 14.14 -0.27 5.82
C TRP A 35 13.93 0.62 4.60
N ASN A 36 13.78 0.01 3.42
CA ASN A 36 13.56 0.74 2.18
C ASN A 36 12.15 1.38 2.11
N VAL A 37 11.12 0.76 2.70
CA VAL A 37 9.78 1.37 2.82
C VAL A 37 9.79 2.55 3.79
N ALA A 38 10.56 2.47 4.88
CA ALA A 38 10.72 3.59 5.80
C ALA A 38 11.42 4.79 5.14
N ALA A 39 12.40 4.55 4.27
CA ALA A 39 13.05 5.59 3.46
C ALA A 39 12.05 6.23 2.48
N THR A 40 11.28 5.43 1.75
CA THR A 40 10.22 5.93 0.85
C THR A 40 9.23 6.85 1.56
N ASN A 41 8.80 6.52 2.78
CA ASN A 41 7.90 7.38 3.56
C ASN A 41 8.54 8.73 3.95
N ILE A 42 9.85 8.75 4.26
CA ILE A 42 10.57 9.98 4.58
C ILE A 42 10.69 10.86 3.34
N ASP A 43 11.07 10.28 2.21
CA ASP A 43 11.26 11.01 0.95
C ASP A 43 9.93 11.58 0.44
N ASP A 44 8.85 10.82 0.52
CA ASP A 44 7.49 11.27 0.17
C ASP A 44 6.97 12.42 1.05
N THR A 45 7.36 12.45 2.33
CA THR A 45 6.87 13.48 3.28
C THR A 45 7.73 14.75 3.25
N PHE A 46 9.05 14.66 3.07
CA PHE A 46 9.96 15.78 3.30
C PHE A 46 11.03 15.99 2.21
N GLY A 47 11.07 15.16 1.17
CA GLY A 47 12.17 15.11 0.21
C GLY A 47 11.78 15.35 -1.25
N SER A 48 12.80 15.38 -2.11
CA SER A 48 12.63 15.19 -3.55
C SER A 48 12.35 13.72 -3.80
N MET A 49 11.38 13.46 -4.66
CA MET A 49 10.99 12.13 -5.12
C MET A 49 11.57 11.83 -6.51
N ALA A 50 12.68 12.48 -6.87
CA ALA A 50 13.39 12.21 -8.11
C ALA A 50 13.69 10.70 -8.27
N GLY A 51 13.23 10.14 -9.39
CA GLY A 51 13.39 8.71 -9.72
C GLY A 51 12.36 7.78 -9.08
N TYR A 52 11.44 8.30 -8.26
CA TYR A 52 10.26 7.56 -7.85
C TYR A 52 9.23 7.54 -8.98
N ASN A 53 8.51 6.44 -9.06
CA ASN A 53 7.30 6.34 -9.88
C ASN A 53 6.10 6.14 -8.95
N VAL A 54 5.02 6.85 -9.20
CA VAL A 54 3.82 6.82 -8.35
C VAL A 54 2.63 6.40 -9.19
N VAL A 55 1.98 5.32 -8.78
CA VAL A 55 0.76 4.82 -9.40
C VAL A 55 -0.41 5.25 -8.53
N LEU A 56 -1.28 6.09 -9.08
CA LEU A 56 -2.43 6.65 -8.40
C LEU A 56 -3.71 5.92 -8.84
N TYR A 57 -4.64 5.75 -7.92
CA TYR A 57 -5.97 5.21 -8.21
C TYR A 57 -6.99 5.76 -7.21
N GLU A 58 -8.24 5.84 -7.63
CA GLU A 58 -9.31 6.41 -6.80
C GLU A 58 -9.75 5.45 -5.69
N GLY A 59 -10.32 6.03 -4.62
CA GLY A 59 -11.05 5.28 -3.61
C GLY A 59 -12.35 4.70 -4.14
N SER A 60 -12.82 3.61 -3.56
CA SER A 60 -14.01 2.90 -4.05
C SER A 60 -15.23 3.18 -3.17
N GLU A 61 -16.29 3.75 -3.75
CA GLU A 61 -17.60 3.89 -3.09
C GLU A 61 -18.18 2.52 -2.72
N GLU A 62 -18.20 1.58 -3.67
CA GLU A 62 -18.78 0.26 -3.47
C GLU A 62 -18.12 -0.51 -2.32
N LEU A 63 -16.79 -0.44 -2.23
CA LEU A 63 -16.05 -1.12 -1.16
C LEU A 63 -16.33 -0.48 0.20
N ASP A 64 -16.48 0.85 0.24
CA ASP A 64 -16.78 1.59 1.45
C ASP A 64 -18.19 1.26 1.98
N GLU A 65 -19.21 1.26 1.11
CA GLU A 65 -20.57 0.83 1.45
C GLU A 65 -20.59 -0.60 2.01
N LYS A 66 -19.89 -1.54 1.36
CA LYS A 66 -19.78 -2.93 1.83
C LYS A 66 -19.08 -3.02 3.19
N ARG A 67 -18.05 -2.19 3.46
CA ARG A 67 -17.35 -2.13 4.76
C ARG A 67 -18.28 -1.59 5.85
N HIS A 68 -19.01 -0.51 5.57
CA HIS A 68 -20.02 0.04 6.48
C HIS A 68 -21.13 -0.96 6.80
N GLN A 69 -21.66 -1.65 5.79
CA GLN A 69 -22.70 -2.65 5.99
C GLN A 69 -22.21 -3.84 6.83
N LYS A 70 -20.98 -4.32 6.58
CA LYS A 70 -20.34 -5.37 7.41
C LYS A 70 -20.15 -4.92 8.86
N ALA A 71 -19.79 -3.65 9.09
CA ALA A 71 -19.63 -3.09 10.43
C ALA A 71 -20.97 -2.96 11.17
N SER A 72 -22.03 -2.50 10.49
CA SER A 72 -23.38 -2.43 11.05
C SER A 72 -23.91 -3.82 11.41
N LEU A 73 -23.75 -4.82 10.53
CA LEU A 73 -24.13 -6.21 10.81
C LEU A 73 -23.41 -6.78 12.03
N LYS A 74 -22.09 -6.56 12.15
CA LYS A 74 -21.32 -6.98 13.32
C LYS A 74 -21.79 -6.31 14.62
N THR A 75 -22.26 -5.07 14.55
CA THR A 75 -22.77 -4.33 15.72
C THR A 75 -24.09 -4.92 16.18
N LEU A 76 -25.01 -5.23 15.26
CA LEU A 76 -26.29 -5.88 15.55
C LEU A 76 -26.12 -7.31 16.10
N GLU A 77 -25.17 -8.09 15.57
CA GLU A 77 -24.83 -9.41 16.11
C GLU A 77 -24.30 -9.31 17.55
N LYS A 78 -23.53 -8.27 17.87
CA LYS A 78 -22.95 -8.02 19.19
C LYS A 78 -23.97 -7.49 20.20
N GLU A 79 -24.95 -6.69 19.74
CA GLU A 79 -26.07 -6.18 20.55
C GLU A 79 -27.13 -7.24 20.89
N SER A 80 -27.21 -8.34 20.13
CA SER A 80 -28.03 -9.51 20.49
C SER A 80 -27.50 -10.31 21.70
N GLY A 81 -26.34 -9.93 22.24
CA GLY A 81 -25.63 -10.66 23.28
C GLY A 81 -24.88 -9.83 24.31
N ALA A 82 -25.33 -8.62 24.68
CA ALA A 82 -25.03 -7.99 25.98
C ALA A 82 -25.65 -6.59 26.10
N VAL A 83 -26.42 -6.36 27.15
CA VAL A 83 -26.84 -5.03 27.62
C VAL A 83 -25.69 -4.36 28.36
N LYS A 84 -25.27 -3.14 27.97
CA LYS A 84 -25.15 -1.94 28.85
C LYS A 84 -24.44 -0.73 28.21
N ASP A 85 -25.13 0.41 28.38
CA ASP A 85 -24.68 1.78 28.64
C ASP A 85 -23.79 2.50 27.60
N GLU A 86 -24.43 3.27 26.72
CA GLU A 86 -23.83 4.32 25.89
C GLU A 86 -23.63 5.63 26.68
N LYS A 87 -22.45 6.24 26.49
CA LYS A 87 -22.21 7.68 26.70
C LYS A 87 -21.58 8.22 25.41
N PRO A 88 -22.20 9.20 24.71
CA PRO A 88 -21.64 9.71 23.47
C PRO A 88 -20.61 10.81 23.75
N SER A 89 -19.46 10.71 23.08
CA SER A 89 -18.41 11.73 23.00
C SER A 89 -17.64 11.42 21.71
N ALA A 90 -17.33 12.31 20.80
CA ALA A 90 -17.66 13.72 20.63
C ALA A 90 -17.50 14.01 19.13
N ALA A 91 -18.06 15.15 18.71
CA ALA A 91 -17.88 15.76 17.41
C ALA A 91 -16.41 15.76 16.93
N SER A 92 -16.20 15.54 15.63
CA SER A 92 -15.06 16.12 14.93
C SER A 92 -15.58 17.18 13.96
N ALA A 93 -15.21 18.41 14.25
CA ALA A 93 -15.55 19.59 13.51
C ALA A 93 -14.83 19.59 12.16
N ALA A 94 -15.59 19.92 11.12
CA ALA A 94 -15.05 20.34 9.83
C ALA A 94 -14.08 21.51 10.02
N LYS A 95 -12.86 21.36 9.48
CA LYS A 95 -11.92 22.46 9.28
C LYS A 95 -11.74 22.63 7.77
N ALA A 96 -12.13 23.81 7.29
CA ALA A 96 -12.22 24.15 5.87
C ALA A 96 -10.88 24.62 5.28
N SER A 97 -10.81 24.47 3.95
CA SER A 97 -9.87 25.02 2.96
C SER A 97 -8.53 24.29 2.75
N ALA A 98 -8.62 23.08 2.19
CA ALA A 98 -7.64 22.59 1.20
C ALA A 98 -8.34 22.60 -0.18
N LEU A 99 -7.59 22.62 -1.29
CA LEU A 99 -8.16 22.33 -2.62
C LEU A 99 -9.00 21.05 -2.53
N PRO A 100 -10.11 20.90 -3.30
CA PRO A 100 -10.81 19.62 -3.35
C PRO A 100 -9.77 18.55 -3.70
N LEU A 101 -9.74 17.48 -2.90
CA LEU A 101 -8.87 16.36 -3.20
C LEU A 101 -9.38 15.76 -4.51
N THR A 102 -8.63 15.97 -5.57
CA THR A 102 -8.87 15.30 -6.85
C THR A 102 -7.61 14.54 -7.21
N ILE A 103 -7.76 13.45 -7.94
CA ILE A 103 -6.60 12.61 -8.27
C ILE A 103 -5.59 13.36 -9.13
N GLU A 104 -6.04 14.33 -9.93
CA GLU A 104 -5.19 15.21 -10.74
C GLU A 104 -4.34 16.14 -9.86
N ASN A 105 -4.92 16.71 -8.80
CA ASN A 105 -4.16 17.55 -7.87
C ASN A 105 -3.12 16.72 -7.09
N VAL A 106 -3.42 15.45 -6.81
CA VAL A 106 -2.46 14.50 -6.20
C VAL A 106 -1.35 14.14 -7.17
N GLU A 107 -1.68 13.90 -8.44
CA GLU A 107 -0.71 13.67 -9.52
C GLU A 107 0.24 14.85 -9.65
N GLU A 108 -0.29 16.07 -9.79
CA GLU A 108 0.50 17.31 -9.87
C GLU A 108 1.41 17.49 -8.63
N SER A 109 0.90 17.22 -7.43
CA SER A 109 1.70 17.30 -6.20
C SER A 109 2.89 16.35 -6.18
N TYR A 110 2.75 15.15 -6.76
CA TYR A 110 3.85 14.21 -6.90
C TYR A 110 4.85 14.62 -8.00
N GLU A 111 4.35 15.16 -9.11
CA GLU A 111 5.20 15.70 -10.19
C GLU A 111 6.02 16.92 -9.73
N GLU A 112 5.43 17.81 -8.92
CA GLU A 112 6.14 18.94 -8.29
C GLU A 112 7.30 18.50 -7.40
N LYS A 113 7.26 17.27 -6.87
CA LYS A 113 8.34 16.64 -6.11
C LYS A 113 9.34 15.88 -6.99
N ASP A 114 9.32 16.06 -8.31
CA ASP A 114 10.14 15.34 -9.30
C ASP A 114 9.83 13.83 -9.45
N ALA A 115 8.67 13.37 -8.97
CA ALA A 115 8.24 11.99 -9.21
C ALA A 115 7.62 11.83 -10.61
N SER A 116 7.65 10.61 -11.16
CA SER A 116 6.84 10.25 -12.33
C SER A 116 5.52 9.64 -11.87
N ALA A 117 4.44 10.43 -11.88
CA ALA A 117 3.11 9.98 -11.48
C ALA A 117 2.27 9.54 -12.68
N PHE A 118 1.30 8.65 -12.45
CA PHE A 118 0.25 8.33 -13.41
C PHE A 118 -0.95 7.67 -12.74
N VAL A 119 -2.13 7.86 -13.34
CA VAL A 119 -3.39 7.31 -12.85
C VAL A 119 -3.72 5.96 -13.51
N LEU A 120 -4.22 5.00 -12.72
CA LEU A 120 -4.86 3.78 -13.15
C LEU A 120 -6.37 3.84 -12.89
N ASP A 121 -7.15 3.48 -13.91
CA ASP A 121 -8.61 3.39 -13.82
C ASP A 121 -9.02 2.01 -13.29
N ILE A 122 -9.13 1.90 -11.97
CA ILE A 122 -9.51 0.65 -11.31
C ILE A 122 -11.03 0.41 -11.31
N GLU A 123 -11.84 1.40 -11.70
CA GLU A 123 -13.29 1.27 -11.82
C GLU A 123 -13.70 0.63 -13.15
N ASN A 124 -12.87 0.80 -14.19
CA ASN A 124 -13.03 0.15 -15.48
C ASN A 124 -11.92 -0.89 -15.75
N PRO A 125 -11.90 -2.01 -15.00
CA PRO A 125 -10.86 -3.04 -15.12
C PRO A 125 -10.80 -3.70 -16.51
N LEU A 126 -11.86 -3.56 -17.32
CA LEU A 126 -11.91 -4.06 -18.70
C LEU A 126 -10.79 -3.48 -19.59
N LEU A 127 -10.29 -2.28 -19.26
CA LEU A 127 -9.19 -1.62 -19.97
C LEU A 127 -7.87 -2.41 -19.92
N TYR A 128 -7.76 -3.36 -18.98
CA TYR A 128 -6.52 -4.10 -18.72
C TYR A 128 -6.69 -5.62 -18.86
N GLN A 129 -7.80 -6.12 -19.40
CA GLN A 129 -8.03 -7.57 -19.51
C GLN A 129 -6.96 -8.29 -20.34
N GLU A 130 -6.53 -7.71 -21.46
CA GLU A 130 -5.49 -8.29 -22.32
C GLU A 130 -4.07 -8.05 -21.82
N GLY A 131 -3.90 -7.25 -20.76
CA GLY A 131 -2.60 -6.76 -20.32
C GLY A 131 -2.13 -5.54 -21.12
N THR A 132 -1.69 -4.49 -20.42
CA THR A 132 -1.24 -3.23 -21.00
C THR A 132 0.14 -2.87 -20.47
N ILE A 133 1.06 -2.46 -21.35
CA ILE A 133 2.38 -1.95 -20.96
C ILE A 133 2.36 -0.42 -21.00
N LEU A 134 2.56 0.19 -19.84
CA LEU A 134 2.69 1.63 -19.66
C LEU A 134 4.17 1.98 -19.42
N ARG A 135 4.63 3.09 -20.00
CA ARG A 135 5.97 3.62 -19.72
C ARG A 135 5.85 4.94 -18.98
N ARG A 136 6.49 5.04 -17.82
CA ARG A 136 6.50 6.23 -16.96
C ARG A 136 7.88 6.36 -16.34
N GLY A 137 8.44 7.56 -16.41
CA GLY A 137 9.85 7.80 -16.07
C GLY A 137 10.79 6.86 -16.82
N ASP A 138 11.65 6.18 -16.05
CA ASP A 138 12.60 5.18 -16.51
C ASP A 138 12.07 3.74 -16.46
N LYS A 139 10.82 3.53 -16.00
CA LYS A 139 10.24 2.20 -15.78
C LYS A 139 9.10 1.85 -16.73
N ARG A 140 8.89 0.56 -16.89
CA ARG A 140 7.80 -0.07 -17.61
C ARG A 140 6.90 -0.82 -16.64
N PHE A 141 5.61 -0.53 -16.72
CA PHE A 141 4.58 -1.12 -15.89
C PHE A 141 3.71 -2.02 -16.74
N GLY A 142 3.57 -3.29 -16.38
CA GLY A 142 2.60 -4.21 -16.95
C GLY A 142 1.36 -4.20 -16.07
N VAL A 143 0.21 -3.84 -16.63
CA VAL A 143 -1.05 -3.77 -15.89
C VAL A 143 -2.01 -4.79 -16.47
N ILE A 144 -2.57 -5.66 -15.64
CA ILE A 144 -3.53 -6.68 -16.07
C ILE A 144 -4.71 -6.78 -15.12
N SER A 145 -5.90 -6.96 -15.67
CA SER A 145 -7.12 -7.25 -14.90
C SER A 145 -7.44 -8.75 -14.89
N VAL A 146 -7.93 -9.24 -13.76
CA VAL A 146 -8.36 -10.63 -13.55
C VAL A 146 -9.66 -10.63 -12.76
N GLU A 147 -10.76 -11.05 -13.38
CA GLU A 147 -12.09 -11.02 -12.77
C GLU A 147 -12.47 -12.35 -12.14
N THR A 148 -12.02 -13.46 -12.73
CA THR A 148 -12.42 -14.81 -12.36
C THR A 148 -11.24 -15.78 -12.29
N VAL A 149 -11.51 -16.96 -11.73
CA VAL A 149 -10.52 -18.06 -11.71
C VAL A 149 -10.20 -18.55 -13.13
N ALA A 150 -11.13 -18.39 -14.08
CA ALA A 150 -10.96 -18.82 -15.47
C ALA A 150 -9.90 -17.99 -16.20
N ASP A 151 -9.66 -16.75 -15.76
CA ASP A 151 -8.71 -15.82 -16.39
C ASP A 151 -7.27 -16.03 -15.88
N ARG A 152 -7.07 -16.94 -14.91
CA ARG A 152 -5.73 -17.24 -14.36
C ARG A 152 -4.72 -17.79 -15.38
N PRO A 153 -5.10 -18.56 -16.41
CA PRO A 153 -4.19 -18.90 -17.51
C PRO A 153 -3.73 -17.63 -18.24
N ASP A 154 -4.65 -16.74 -18.58
CA ASP A 154 -4.37 -15.50 -19.31
C ASP A 154 -3.50 -14.56 -18.47
N LEU A 155 -3.75 -14.47 -17.16
CA LEU A 155 -2.86 -13.78 -16.21
C LEU A 155 -1.42 -14.29 -16.30
N ARG A 156 -1.22 -15.61 -16.30
CA ARG A 156 0.13 -16.20 -16.37
C ARG A 156 0.77 -16.02 -17.74
N GLU A 157 -0.03 -15.97 -18.80
CA GLU A 157 0.45 -15.69 -20.14
C GLU A 157 0.93 -14.25 -20.26
N ALA A 158 0.10 -13.29 -19.84
CA ALA A 158 0.46 -11.88 -19.80
C ALA A 158 1.69 -11.60 -18.93
N VAL A 159 1.84 -12.26 -17.77
CA VAL A 159 3.06 -12.13 -16.94
C VAL A 159 4.31 -12.58 -17.72
N LYS A 160 4.23 -13.67 -18.50
CA LYS A 160 5.34 -14.10 -19.35
C LYS A 160 5.61 -13.11 -20.48
N GLU A 161 4.57 -12.52 -21.05
CA GLU A 161 4.71 -11.48 -22.07
C GLU A 161 5.37 -10.22 -21.49
N PHE A 162 4.97 -9.81 -20.28
CA PHE A 162 5.58 -8.71 -19.54
C PHE A 162 7.06 -8.99 -19.24
N GLU A 163 7.41 -10.20 -18.80
CA GLU A 163 8.79 -10.62 -18.59
C GLU A 163 9.60 -10.57 -19.91
N ALA A 164 9.07 -11.16 -20.99
CA ALA A 164 9.70 -11.12 -22.31
C ALA A 164 9.86 -9.69 -22.85
N ALA A 165 8.91 -8.83 -22.49
CA ALA A 165 8.96 -7.42 -22.81
C ALA A 165 9.87 -6.62 -21.87
N ALA A 166 10.51 -7.20 -20.85
CA ALA A 166 11.30 -6.50 -19.85
C ALA A 166 10.51 -5.37 -19.14
N VAL A 167 9.30 -5.71 -18.68
CA VAL A 167 8.54 -4.90 -17.73
C VAL A 167 9.24 -4.90 -16.37
N ASP A 168 9.34 -3.73 -15.74
CA ASP A 168 10.02 -3.55 -14.45
C ASP A 168 9.10 -3.81 -13.25
N MET A 169 7.78 -3.64 -13.43
CA MET A 169 6.77 -3.73 -12.38
C MET A 169 5.45 -4.27 -12.93
N VAL A 170 4.91 -5.33 -12.35
CA VAL A 170 3.62 -5.92 -12.74
C VAL A 170 2.55 -5.63 -11.70
N ILE A 171 1.44 -5.04 -12.16
CA ILE A 171 0.27 -4.67 -11.35
C ILE A 171 -0.93 -5.46 -11.83
N ALA A 172 -1.48 -6.28 -10.94
CA ALA A 172 -2.74 -6.99 -11.17
C ALA A 172 -3.91 -6.24 -10.50
N ILE A 173 -5.00 -6.05 -11.22
CA ILE A 173 -6.28 -5.55 -10.70
C ILE A 173 -7.20 -6.76 -10.60
N ALA A 174 -7.80 -7.00 -9.44
CA ALA A 174 -8.68 -8.14 -9.25
C ALA A 174 -9.74 -7.86 -8.18
N PRO A 175 -10.92 -8.49 -8.21
CA PRO A 175 -11.88 -8.39 -7.12
C PRO A 175 -11.32 -8.90 -5.77
N LYS A 176 -10.60 -10.03 -5.80
CA LYS A 176 -10.14 -10.72 -4.58
C LYS A 176 -8.70 -11.18 -4.70
N LYS A 177 -7.98 -11.17 -3.57
CA LYS A 177 -6.59 -11.63 -3.51
C LYS A 177 -6.40 -13.07 -3.99
N GLY A 178 -7.43 -13.92 -3.80
CA GLY A 178 -7.39 -15.33 -4.20
C GLY A 178 -7.21 -15.55 -5.71
N LEU A 179 -7.56 -14.58 -6.54
CA LEU A 179 -7.42 -14.67 -8.00
C LEU A 179 -5.97 -14.48 -8.45
N VAL A 180 -5.22 -13.65 -7.72
CA VAL A 180 -3.82 -13.32 -7.99
C VAL A 180 -2.86 -14.23 -7.21
N LYS A 181 -3.26 -14.66 -6.01
CA LYS A 181 -2.40 -15.44 -5.11
C LYS A 181 -1.82 -16.69 -5.78
N GLY A 182 -0.51 -16.88 -5.57
CA GLY A 182 0.25 -18.02 -6.09
C GLY A 182 0.54 -17.92 -7.59
N VAL A 183 0.49 -16.73 -8.17
CA VAL A 183 1.06 -16.43 -9.48
C VAL A 183 2.35 -15.63 -9.26
N ASP A 184 3.47 -16.19 -9.71
CA ASP A 184 4.77 -15.54 -9.61
C ASP A 184 4.88 -14.40 -10.63
N GLY A 185 5.75 -13.42 -10.36
CA GLY A 185 6.00 -12.29 -11.26
C GLY A 185 4.99 -11.15 -11.15
N ILE A 186 4.16 -11.13 -10.10
CA ILE A 186 3.25 -10.03 -9.79
C ILE A 186 3.76 -9.29 -8.57
N ASP A 187 4.05 -8.02 -8.74
CA ASP A 187 4.61 -7.17 -7.68
C ASP A 187 3.50 -6.54 -6.83
N VAL A 188 2.40 -6.12 -7.46
CA VAL A 188 1.27 -5.45 -6.78
C VAL A 188 -0.06 -6.04 -7.22
N ALA A 189 -0.96 -6.22 -6.26
CA ALA A 189 -2.33 -6.65 -6.50
C ALA A 189 -3.33 -5.67 -5.88
N ILE A 190 -4.02 -4.89 -6.70
CA ILE A 190 -5.11 -3.99 -6.28
C ILE A 190 -6.40 -4.82 -6.22
N CYS A 191 -6.87 -5.10 -5.00
CA CYS A 191 -8.04 -5.92 -4.74
C CYS A 191 -9.28 -5.06 -4.50
N THR A 192 -10.16 -4.95 -5.50
CA THR A 192 -11.28 -3.99 -5.50
C THR A 192 -12.45 -4.39 -4.58
N GLU A 193 -12.58 -5.67 -4.23
CA GLU A 193 -13.69 -6.20 -3.40
C GLU A 193 -13.23 -6.92 -2.11
N GLU A 194 -11.95 -6.81 -1.74
CA GLU A 194 -11.39 -7.51 -0.59
C GLU A 194 -11.59 -6.71 0.71
N LEU A 195 -12.73 -6.92 1.39
CA LEU A 195 -13.15 -6.15 2.57
C LEU A 195 -12.16 -6.15 3.75
N ASP A 196 -11.44 -7.25 3.95
CA ASP A 196 -10.51 -7.42 5.08
C ASP A 196 -9.07 -6.98 4.74
N LEU A 197 -8.86 -6.41 3.55
CA LEU A 197 -7.58 -5.86 3.12
C LEU A 197 -7.58 -4.34 3.31
N LEU A 198 -6.44 -3.82 3.78
CA LEU A 198 -6.22 -2.40 4.04
C LEU A 198 -5.64 -1.72 2.80
N ALA A 199 -5.88 -0.42 2.66
CA ALA A 199 -5.32 0.36 1.57
C ALA A 199 -3.80 0.54 1.65
N MET A 200 -3.24 0.57 2.87
CA MET A 200 -1.77 0.50 3.11
C MET A 200 -1.17 -0.85 2.70
N GLY A 201 -2.02 -1.83 2.42
CA GLY A 201 -1.66 -3.13 1.91
C GLY A 201 -0.96 -4.06 2.88
N LYS A 202 -0.66 -5.25 2.36
CA LYS A 202 0.11 -6.29 3.03
C LYS A 202 0.89 -7.09 1.99
N THR A 203 2.18 -7.27 2.23
CA THR A 203 3.02 -8.11 1.39
C THR A 203 2.83 -9.59 1.76
N ILE A 204 2.56 -10.42 0.76
CA ILE A 204 2.44 -11.88 0.88
C ILE A 204 3.15 -12.49 -0.33
N ASP A 205 4.10 -13.38 -0.09
CA ASP A 205 4.84 -14.09 -1.16
C ASP A 205 5.42 -13.14 -2.22
N ALA A 206 6.08 -12.06 -1.78
CA ALA A 206 6.67 -10.98 -2.59
C ALA A 206 5.68 -10.05 -3.32
N THR A 207 4.38 -10.35 -3.36
CA THR A 207 3.35 -9.44 -3.90
C THR A 207 2.78 -8.53 -2.82
N LEU A 208 2.70 -7.23 -3.07
CA LEU A 208 1.98 -6.27 -2.25
C LEU A 208 0.48 -6.27 -2.61
N TYR A 209 -0.35 -6.76 -1.70
CA TYR A 209 -1.81 -6.71 -1.86
C TYR A 209 -2.34 -5.44 -1.23
N VAL A 210 -3.08 -4.62 -1.97
CA VAL A 210 -3.73 -3.39 -1.49
C VAL A 210 -5.22 -3.43 -1.80
N ALA A 211 -6.02 -2.69 -1.04
CA ALA A 211 -7.40 -2.41 -1.39
C ALA A 211 -7.56 -0.93 -1.76
N PRO A 212 -8.57 -0.55 -2.55
CA PRO A 212 -8.97 0.84 -2.67
C PRO A 212 -9.21 1.49 -1.29
N PRO A 213 -8.77 2.75 -1.09
CA PRO A 213 -9.14 3.51 0.10
C PRO A 213 -10.64 3.87 0.06
N GLU A 214 -11.08 4.56 1.11
CA GLU A 214 -12.44 5.13 1.19
C GLU A 214 -12.67 6.11 0.03
N HIS A 215 -13.92 6.23 -0.39
CA HIS A 215 -14.28 7.16 -1.45
C HIS A 215 -13.87 8.61 -1.12
N GLY A 216 -13.42 9.35 -2.13
CA GLY A 216 -12.87 10.70 -1.97
C GLY A 216 -11.43 10.75 -1.46
N SER A 217 -10.83 9.60 -1.12
CA SER A 217 -9.38 9.48 -0.89
C SER A 217 -8.68 8.90 -2.13
N VAL A 218 -7.37 9.11 -2.24
CA VAL A 218 -6.55 8.57 -3.34
C VAL A 218 -5.59 7.51 -2.80
N GLY A 219 -5.55 6.36 -3.47
CA GLY A 219 -4.56 5.33 -3.23
C GLY A 219 -3.31 5.63 -4.05
N ALA A 220 -2.14 5.52 -3.42
CA ALA A 220 -0.86 5.71 -4.08
C ALA A 220 0.03 4.50 -3.85
N ILE A 221 0.53 3.90 -4.93
CA ILE A 221 1.62 2.92 -4.89
C ILE A 221 2.90 3.65 -5.28
N LEU A 222 3.83 3.74 -4.34
CA LEU A 222 5.14 4.35 -4.53
C LEU A 222 6.14 3.26 -4.89
N VAL A 223 6.82 3.44 -6.02
CA VAL A 223 7.91 2.59 -6.49
C VAL A 223 9.21 3.37 -6.41
N SER A 224 10.09 2.95 -5.51
CA SER A 224 11.42 3.56 -5.37
C SER A 224 12.32 3.25 -6.57
N PRO A 225 13.41 4.02 -6.78
CA PRO A 225 14.41 3.73 -7.83
C PRO A 225 14.92 2.28 -7.78
N SER A 226 15.05 1.72 -6.56
CA SER A 226 15.48 0.36 -6.27
C SER A 226 14.38 -0.71 -6.38
N ASN A 227 13.25 -0.41 -7.03
CA ASN A 227 12.10 -1.31 -7.24
C ASN A 227 11.44 -1.83 -5.96
N VAL A 228 11.55 -1.11 -4.84
CA VAL A 228 10.74 -1.42 -3.66
C VAL A 228 9.43 -0.66 -3.70
N VAL A 229 8.36 -1.40 -3.46
CA VAL A 229 6.98 -0.94 -3.50
C VAL A 229 6.44 -0.69 -2.09
N SER A 230 5.70 0.41 -1.93
CA SER A 230 4.89 0.71 -0.75
C SER A 230 3.56 1.33 -1.16
N ALA A 231 2.54 1.21 -0.31
CA ALA A 231 1.25 1.84 -0.52
C ALA A 231 0.99 2.93 0.52
N LYS A 232 0.30 4.00 0.10
CA LYS A 232 -0.12 5.12 0.93
C LYS A 232 -1.55 5.53 0.56
N VAL A 233 -2.25 6.12 1.53
CA VAL A 233 -3.54 6.77 1.32
C VAL A 233 -3.37 8.28 1.46
N ILE A 234 -3.88 9.02 0.48
CA ILE A 234 -3.88 10.47 0.46
C ILE A 234 -5.30 10.95 0.74
N THR A 235 -5.46 11.72 1.81
CA THR A 235 -6.75 12.27 2.27
C THR A 235 -6.74 13.81 2.27
N GLU A 236 -5.56 14.41 2.16
CA GLU A 236 -5.31 15.86 2.11
C GLU A 236 -3.99 16.11 1.36
N LEU A 237 -3.86 17.32 0.79
CA LEU A 237 -2.67 17.83 0.09
C LEU A 237 -1.95 18.88 0.95
#